data_AF-A0A966D6D7-F1
#
_entry.id   AF-A0A966D6D7-F1
#
_cell.length_a   1.000
_cell.length_b   1.000
_cell.length_c   1.000
_cell.angle_alpha   90.00
_cell.angle_beta   90.00
_cell.angle_gamma   90.00
#
_symmetry.space_group_name_H-M   'P 1'
#
loop_
_entity.id
_entity.type
_entity.pdbx_description
1 polymer ?
#
loop_
_entity_poly.entity_id
_entity_poly.type
_entity_poly.pdbx_seq_one_letter_code
_entity_poly.pdbx_strand_id
1 'polypeptide(L)'
;MLRRRVLSLLAVILAAVVLALPAQGADVLRLYSGQSPLGDVPAEKRGNNVFVSAGEIVKLLGMQASSKNDTLVVSSGKEKLQLVADAAAAWLGVELVPLAASTVQVKGEWLV
;
A
#
# COMPACT_ATOMS: atom_id res chain seq x y z
N MET A 1 39.31 31.36 -17.95
CA MET A 1 39.42 30.10 -17.16
C MET A 1 38.52 30.07 -15.91
N LEU A 2 38.34 31.18 -15.19
CA LEU A 2 37.54 31.25 -13.96
C LEU A 2 36.05 30.87 -14.16
N ARG A 3 35.40 31.37 -15.21
CA ARG A 3 33.98 31.08 -15.51
C ARG A 3 33.66 29.59 -15.73
N ARG A 4 34.57 28.84 -16.34
CA ARG A 4 34.40 27.40 -16.61
C ARG A 4 34.51 26.58 -15.32
N ARG A 5 35.39 26.98 -14.40
CA ARG A 5 35.53 26.34 -13.07
C ARG A 5 34.31 26.59 -12.19
N VAL A 6 33.75 27.80 -12.23
CA VAL A 6 32.52 28.15 -11.50
C VAL A 6 31.31 27.36 -12.01
N LEU A 7 31.15 27.24 -13.33
CA LEU A 7 30.07 26.43 -13.92
C LEU A 7 30.21 24.93 -13.57
N SER A 8 31.43 24.39 -13.57
CA SER A 8 31.66 23.00 -13.14
C SER A 8 31.36 22.77 -11.66
N LEU A 9 31.71 23.73 -10.79
CA LEU A 9 31.37 23.66 -9.36
C LEU A 9 29.86 23.71 -9.14
N LEU A 10 29.16 24.60 -9.83
CA LEU A 10 27.70 24.69 -9.79
C LEU A 10 27.05 23.38 -10.24
N ALA A 11 27.54 22.76 -11.32
CA ALA A 11 27.02 21.48 -11.80
C ALA A 11 27.22 20.34 -10.79
N VAL A 12 28.37 20.29 -10.11
CA VAL A 12 28.65 19.30 -9.06
C VAL A 12 27.74 19.51 -7.85
N ILE A 13 27.54 20.76 -7.43
CA ILE A 13 26.62 21.09 -6.32
C ILE A 13 25.19 20.71 -6.69
N LEU A 14 24.74 21.01 -7.92
CA LEU A 14 23.40 20.65 -8.37
C LEU A 14 23.20 19.13 -8.41
N ALA A 15 24.20 18.38 -8.89
CA ALA A 15 24.16 16.91 -8.92
C ALA A 15 24.13 16.31 -7.51
N ALA A 16 24.87 16.90 -6.55
CA ALA A 16 24.85 16.47 -5.16
C ALA A 16 23.49 16.74 -4.48
N VAL A 17 22.82 17.85 -4.83
CA VAL A 17 21.48 18.18 -4.30
C VAL A 17 20.41 17.20 -4.81
N VAL A 18 20.50 16.74 -6.06
CA VAL A 18 19.56 15.75 -6.62
C VAL A 18 19.66 14.39 -5.92
N LEU A 19 20.85 14.00 -5.45
CA LEU A 19 21.06 12.74 -4.70
C LEU A 19 20.70 12.85 -3.21
N ALA A 20 20.54 14.06 -2.68
CA ALA A 20 20.23 14.32 -1.27
C ALA A 20 18.74 14.60 -1.02
N LEU A 21 17.90 14.61 -2.07
CA LEU A 21 16.46 14.63 -1.88
C LEU A 21 16.07 13.34 -1.14
N PRO A 22 15.39 13.41 0.01
CA PRO A 22 14.87 12.21 0.63
C PRO A 22 13.98 11.55 -0.42
N ALA A 23 14.33 10.31 -0.79
CA ALA A 23 13.34 9.44 -1.40
C ALA A 23 12.18 9.46 -0.40
N GLN A 24 11.09 10.12 -0.79
CA GLN A 24 9.83 10.07 -0.03
C GLN A 24 9.41 8.61 -0.15
N GLY A 25 9.97 7.77 0.73
CA GLY A 25 9.64 6.37 0.82
C GLY A 25 8.15 6.28 1.07
N ALA A 26 7.49 5.32 0.41
CA ALA A 26 6.16 4.93 0.85
C ALA A 26 6.21 4.74 2.38
N ASP A 27 5.28 5.35 3.11
CA ASP A 27 5.14 5.06 4.53
C ASP A 27 4.97 3.54 4.66
N VAL A 28 5.49 2.95 5.74
CA VAL A 28 5.42 1.51 5.95
C VAL A 28 4.70 1.25 7.26
N LEU A 29 3.74 0.32 7.24
CA LEU A 29 3.07 -0.16 8.44
C LEU A 29 3.50 -1.59 8.75
N ARG A 30 3.84 -1.84 10.02
CA ARG A 30 4.09 -3.19 10.50
C ARG A 30 2.78 -3.87 10.87
N LEU A 31 2.49 -4.99 10.22
CA LEU A 31 1.36 -5.85 10.52
C LEU A 31 1.65 -6.81 11.68
N TYR A 32 0.62 -7.10 12.45
CA TYR A 32 0.66 -8.02 13.58
C TYR A 32 -0.49 -9.03 13.49
N SER A 33 -0.22 -10.27 13.89
CA SER A 33 -1.22 -11.28 14.22
C SER A 33 -1.24 -11.45 15.74
N GLY A 34 -2.23 -10.85 16.39
CA GLY A 34 -2.22 -10.69 17.84
C GLY A 34 -1.01 -9.89 18.29
N GLN A 35 -0.10 -10.52 19.04
CA GLN A 35 1.15 -9.90 19.50
C GLN A 35 2.36 -10.21 18.61
N SER A 36 2.21 -11.09 17.63
CA SER A 36 3.30 -11.54 16.77
C SER A 36 3.44 -10.64 15.55
N PRO A 37 4.61 -10.03 15.29
CA PRO A 37 4.83 -9.28 14.07
C PRO A 37 4.80 -10.22 12.85
N LEU A 38 4.06 -9.83 11.81
CA LEU A 38 3.97 -10.57 10.55
C LEU A 38 4.93 -10.04 9.50
N GLY A 39 5.08 -8.72 9.43
CA GLY A 39 5.91 -8.07 8.42
C GLY A 39 5.48 -6.64 8.15
N ASP A 40 6.17 -6.01 7.21
CA ASP A 40 5.95 -4.64 6.80
C ASP A 40 5.17 -4.59 5.49
N VAL A 41 4.21 -3.66 5.39
CA VAL A 41 3.48 -3.39 4.16
C VAL A 41 3.60 -1.91 3.79
N PRO A 42 3.72 -1.59 2.49
CA PRO A 42 3.58 -0.22 2.02
C PRO A 42 2.22 0.34 2.42
N ALA A 43 2.25 1.58 2.90
CA ALA A 43 1.11 2.35 3.36
C ALA A 43 1.04 3.66 2.58
N GLU A 44 -0.19 4.06 2.28
CA GLU A 44 -0.49 5.30 1.57
C GLU A 44 -1.55 6.08 2.33
N LYS A 45 -1.24 7.34 2.65
CA LYS A 45 -2.23 8.25 3.23
C LYS A 45 -3.15 8.81 2.15
N ARG A 46 -4.46 8.67 2.34
CA ARG A 46 -5.49 9.25 1.47
C ARG A 46 -6.57 9.92 2.31
N GLY A 47 -6.64 11.25 2.24
CA GLY A 47 -7.47 12.04 3.13
C GLY A 47 -7.08 11.80 4.60
N ASN A 48 -8.06 11.39 5.41
CA ASN A 48 -7.86 11.09 6.83
C ASN A 48 -7.54 9.61 7.11
N ASN A 49 -7.51 8.76 6.09
CA ASN A 49 -7.27 7.33 6.25
C ASN A 49 -5.86 6.96 5.78
N VAL A 50 -5.34 5.87 6.35
CA VAL A 50 -4.11 5.22 5.90
C VAL A 50 -4.52 3.88 5.32
N PHE A 51 -4.11 3.65 4.08
CA PHE A 51 -4.42 2.44 3.34
C PHE A 51 -3.19 1.59 3.15
N VAL A 52 -3.37 0.28 3.03
CA VAL A 52 -2.31 -0.68 2.74
C VAL A 52 -2.75 -1.64 1.64
N SER A 53 -1.77 -2.25 0.97
CA SER A 53 -2.05 -3.25 -0.08
C SER A 53 -2.70 -4.50 0.51
N ALA A 54 -3.95 -4.78 0.11
CA ALA A 54 -4.61 -6.04 0.45
C ALA A 54 -3.81 -7.24 -0.11
N GLY A 55 -3.15 -7.08 -1.25
CA GLY A 55 -2.30 -8.11 -1.86
C GLY A 55 -1.10 -8.48 -0.98
N GLU A 56 -0.38 -7.48 -0.45
CA GLU A 56 0.75 -7.73 0.46
C GLU A 56 0.27 -8.30 1.81
N ILE A 57 -0.87 -7.83 2.35
CA ILE A 57 -1.49 -8.45 3.53
C ILE A 57 -1.76 -9.94 3.29
N VAL A 58 -2.45 -10.28 2.19
CA VAL A 58 -2.79 -11.65 1.81
C VAL A 58 -1.54 -12.53 1.72
N LYS A 59 -0.49 -12.02 1.09
CA LYS A 59 0.78 -12.73 0.94
C LYS A 59 1.46 -12.97 2.28
N LEU A 60 1.52 -11.98 3.17
CA LEU A 60 2.10 -12.12 4.51
C LEU A 60 1.31 -13.12 5.38
N LEU A 61 0.00 -13.20 5.19
CA LEU A 61 -0.86 -14.15 5.87
C LEU A 61 -0.86 -15.56 5.23
N GLY A 62 -0.17 -15.76 4.11
CA GLY A 62 -0.18 -17.04 3.37
C GLY A 62 -1.57 -17.39 2.80
N MET A 63 -2.40 -16.39 2.55
CA MET A 63 -3.75 -16.54 2.00
C MET A 63 -3.73 -16.47 0.48
N GLN A 64 -4.88 -16.78 -0.13
CA GLN A 64 -5.06 -16.65 -1.58
C GLN A 64 -6.03 -15.50 -1.87
N ALA A 65 -5.78 -14.76 -2.95
CA ALA A 65 -6.68 -13.73 -3.41
C ALA A 65 -6.90 -13.83 -4.93
N SER A 66 -8.12 -13.49 -5.35
CA SER A 66 -8.50 -13.44 -6.76
C SER A 66 -9.39 -12.22 -6.99
N SER A 67 -9.15 -11.50 -8.07
CA SER A 67 -10.02 -10.39 -8.48
C SER A 67 -11.09 -10.90 -9.44
N LYS A 68 -12.34 -10.52 -9.20
CA LYS A 68 -13.47 -10.78 -10.09
C LYS A 68 -14.28 -9.49 -10.21
N ASN A 69 -14.25 -8.87 -11.40
CA ASN A 69 -14.87 -7.57 -11.66
C ASN A 69 -14.39 -6.50 -10.64
N ASP A 70 -15.33 -5.95 -9.89
CA ASP A 70 -15.18 -4.94 -8.83
C ASP A 70 -14.96 -5.54 -7.44
N THR A 71 -14.64 -6.84 -7.36
CA THR A 71 -14.52 -7.55 -6.09
C THR A 71 -13.17 -8.26 -5.97
N LEU A 72 -12.46 -8.02 -4.88
CA LEU A 72 -11.35 -8.85 -4.42
C LEU A 72 -11.88 -9.93 -3.49
N VAL A 73 -11.70 -11.19 -3.87
CA VAL A 73 -12.05 -12.36 -3.05
C VAL A 73 -10.78 -12.90 -2.40
N VAL A 74 -10.67 -12.75 -1.09
CA VAL A 74 -9.61 -13.34 -0.26
C VAL A 74 -10.14 -14.64 0.35
N SER A 75 -9.35 -15.71 0.27
CA SER A 75 -9.72 -17.04 0.75
C SER A 75 -8.69 -17.60 1.73
N SER A 76 -9.20 -18.19 2.81
CA SER A 76 -8.43 -18.98 3.77
C SER A 76 -9.18 -20.29 4.04
N GLY A 77 -8.71 -21.38 3.43
CA GLY A 77 -9.41 -22.66 3.45
C GLY A 77 -10.83 -22.55 2.83
N LYS A 78 -11.86 -22.73 3.66
CA LYS A 78 -13.27 -22.62 3.24
C LYS A 78 -13.86 -21.22 3.43
N GLU A 79 -13.17 -20.36 4.16
CA GLU A 79 -13.63 -19.00 4.46
C GLU A 79 -13.29 -18.05 3.32
N LYS A 80 -14.19 -17.11 3.07
CA LYS A 80 -14.06 -16.11 2.01
C LYS A 80 -14.44 -14.73 2.53
N LEU A 81 -13.52 -13.79 2.36
CA LEU A 81 -13.75 -12.37 2.52
C LEU A 81 -13.86 -11.74 1.12
N GLN A 82 -14.91 -10.97 0.86
CA GLN A 82 -15.08 -10.25 -0.40
C GLN A 82 -15.06 -8.76 -0.12
N LEU A 83 -14.07 -8.09 -0.69
CA LEU A 83 -13.91 -6.64 -0.63
C LEU A 83 -14.38 -6.09 -1.97
N VAL A 84 -15.44 -5.28 -1.93
CA VAL A 84 -16.02 -4.66 -3.13
C VAL A 84 -15.50 -3.23 -3.24
N ALA A 85 -15.10 -2.82 -4.43
CA ALA A 85 -14.61 -1.47 -4.68
C ALA A 85 -15.65 -0.42 -4.23
N ASP A 86 -15.17 0.60 -3.52
CA ASP A 86 -15.92 1.73 -2.97
C ASP A 86 -17.01 1.38 -1.93
N ALA A 87 -17.15 0.11 -1.56
CA ALA A 87 -18.11 -0.33 -0.55
C ALA A 87 -17.62 -0.06 0.88
N ALA A 88 -18.52 0.40 1.74
CA ALA A 88 -18.25 0.65 3.17
C ALA A 88 -18.27 -0.64 4.04
N ALA A 89 -18.54 -1.79 3.44
CA ALA A 89 -18.61 -3.08 4.10
C ALA A 89 -18.05 -4.19 3.21
N ALA A 90 -17.51 -5.23 3.83
CA ALA A 90 -17.06 -6.45 3.19
C ALA A 90 -18.04 -7.60 3.46
N TRP A 91 -18.03 -8.62 2.60
CA TRP A 91 -18.73 -9.88 2.89
C TRP A 91 -17.78 -10.89 3.51
N LEU A 92 -18.10 -11.40 4.69
CA LEU A 92 -17.44 -12.57 5.29
C LEU A 92 -18.40 -13.75 5.21
N GLY A 93 -18.24 -14.60 4.20
CA GLY A 93 -19.25 -15.61 3.88
C GLY A 93 -20.58 -14.96 3.49
N VAL A 94 -21.57 -15.04 4.39
CA VAL A 94 -22.91 -14.43 4.23
C VAL A 94 -23.13 -13.20 5.12
N GLU A 95 -22.14 -12.84 5.93
CA GLU A 95 -22.22 -11.73 6.88
C GLU A 95 -21.61 -10.45 6.28
N LEU A 96 -22.17 -9.29 6.65
CA LEU A 96 -21.62 -7.98 6.33
C LEU A 96 -20.76 -7.48 7.47
N VAL A 97 -19.50 -7.16 7.17
CA VAL A 97 -18.53 -6.61 8.12
C VAL A 97 -18.27 -5.14 7.74
N PRO A 98 -18.60 -4.16 8.61
CA PRO A 98 -18.33 -2.76 8.34
C PRO A 98 -16.82 -2.51 8.29
N LEU A 99 -16.39 -1.68 7.35
CA LEU A 99 -14.99 -1.28 7.20
C LEU A 99 -14.76 0.10 7.80
N ALA A 100 -13.55 0.34 8.31
CA ALA A 100 -13.15 1.67 8.80
C ALA A 100 -13.09 2.69 7.65
N ALA A 101 -12.77 2.23 6.44
CA ALA A 101 -12.79 2.98 5.20
C ALA A 101 -13.23 2.07 4.05
N SER A 102 -13.83 2.64 3.00
CA SER A 102 -14.16 1.87 1.80
C SER A 102 -12.90 1.33 1.14
N THR A 103 -12.95 0.10 0.64
CA THR A 103 -11.88 -0.48 -0.17
C THR A 103 -11.74 0.29 -1.49
N VAL A 104 -10.51 0.61 -1.92
CA VAL A 104 -10.26 1.39 -3.15
C VAL A 104 -9.41 0.59 -4.12
N GLN A 105 -9.70 0.69 -5.42
CA GLN A 105 -8.86 0.11 -6.46
C GLN A 105 -8.07 1.20 -7.19
N VAL A 106 -6.74 1.11 -7.18
CA VAL A 106 -5.85 2.12 -7.74
C VAL A 106 -4.76 1.46 -8.56
N LYS A 107 -4.66 1.79 -9.86
CA LYS A 107 -3.65 1.24 -10.76
C LYS A 107 -3.56 -0.30 -10.73
N GLY A 108 -4.70 -0.97 -10.51
CA GLY A 108 -4.79 -2.43 -10.41
C GLY A 108 -4.49 -3.01 -9.03
N GLU A 109 -4.16 -2.18 -8.05
CA GLU A 109 -3.93 -2.57 -6.66
C GLU A 109 -5.18 -2.34 -5.81
N TRP A 110 -5.42 -3.24 -4.86
CA TRP A 110 -6.52 -3.16 -3.90
C TRP A 110 -5.99 -2.59 -2.58
N LEU A 111 -6.57 -1.47 -2.15
CA LEU A 111 -6.19 -0.74 -0.96
C LEU A 111 -7.30 -0.81 0.09
N VAL A 112 -6.93 -1.25 1.30
CA VAL A 112 -7.81 -1.41 2.46
C VAL A 112 -7.25 -0.70 3.70
#